data_AF-A0A7W1RUX4-F1
#
_entry.id   AF-A0A7W1RUX4-F1
#
_cell.length_a   1.000
_cell.length_b   1.000
_cell.length_c   1.000
_cell.angle_alpha   90.00
_cell.angle_beta   90.00
_cell.angle_gamma   90.00
#
_symmetry.space_group_name_H-M   'P 1'
#
loop_
_entity.id
_entity.type
_entity.pdbx_description
1 polymer ?
#
loop_
_entity_poly.entity_id
_entity_poly.type
_entity_poly.pdbx_seq_one_letter_code
_entity_poly.pdbx_strand_id
1 'polypeptide(L)' 'MHVVTDLDAKALLIAQLEHREAEIARRLEKLRERHAQYPNSVSSRQVAELDVESRQITRDIDGLRRALDPAQ' A
#
# COMPACT_ATOMS: atom_id res chain seq x y z
N MET A 1 -23.35 -7.09 20.25
CA MET A 1 -22.19 -6.18 20.30
C MET A 1 -20.97 -6.64 19.48
N HIS A 2 -21.09 -7.62 18.57
CA HIS A 2 -19.94 -8.15 17.81
C HIS A 2 -19.60 -7.42 16.49
N VAL A 3 -20.52 -6.60 15.97
CA VAL A 3 -20.36 -5.96 14.64
C VAL A 3 -19.46 -4.73 14.70
N VAL A 4 -19.47 -4.00 15.82
CA VAL A 4 -18.69 -2.77 16.00
C VAL A 4 -17.18 -3.09 16.03
N THR A 5 -16.77 -4.16 16.72
CA THR A 5 -15.38 -4.59 16.80
C THR A 5 -14.78 -5.03 15.47
N ASP A 6 -15.57 -5.61 14.57
CA ASP A 6 -15.11 -6.02 13.22
C ASP A 6 -14.91 -4.80 12.30
N LEU A 7 -15.79 -3.80 12.40
CA LEU A 7 -15.67 -2.53 11.68
C LEU A 7 -14.45 -1.73 12.14
N ASP A 8 -14.24 -1.60 13.45
CA ASP A 8 -13.06 -0.95 14.02
C ASP A 8 -11.75 -1.65 13.63
N ALA A 9 -11.73 -3.00 13.62
CA ALA A 9 -10.57 -3.78 13.19
C ALA A 9 -10.23 -3.55 11.71
N LYS A 10 -11.25 -3.50 10.83
CA LYS A 10 -11.08 -3.18 9.41
C LYS A 10 -10.61 -1.75 9.18
N ALA A 11 -11.15 -0.78 9.92
CA ALA A 11 -10.73 0.62 9.86
C ALA A 11 -9.27 0.79 10.29
N LEU A 12 -8.87 0.12 11.37
CA LEU A 12 -7.47 0.09 11.83
C LEU A 12 -6.55 -0.55 10.77
N LEU A 13 -6.98 -1.65 10.16
CA LEU A 13 -6.21 -2.31 9.11
C LEU A 13 -6.03 -1.42 7.88
N ILE A 14 -7.07 -0.69 7.46
CA ILE A 14 -6.97 0.30 6.38
C ILE A 14 -5.94 1.37 6.75
N ALA A 15 -6.00 1.95 7.95
CA ALA A 15 -5.05 2.97 8.38
C ALA A 15 -3.60 2.45 8.38
N GLN A 16 -3.38 1.19 8.79
CA GLN A 16 -2.07 0.54 8.73
C GLN A 16 -1.58 0.33 7.29
N LEU A 17 -2.47 -0.11 6.40
CA LEU A 17 -2.17 -0.29 4.99
C LEU A 17 -1.87 1.05 4.29
N GLU A 18 -2.61 2.11 4.61
CA GLU A 18 -2.35 3.47 4.11
C GLU A 18 -1.00 4.00 4.58
N HIS A 19 -0.65 3.78 5.85
CA HIS A 19 0.69 4.12 6.35
C HIS A 19 1.78 3.38 5.57
N ARG A 20 1.60 2.08 5.36
CA ARG A 20 2.55 1.25 4.61
C ARG A 20 2.65 1.67 3.15
N GLU A 21 1.55 2.02 2.50
CA GLU A 21 1.54 2.58 1.15
C GLU A 21 2.38 3.87 1.09
N ALA A 22 2.20 4.78 2.06
CA ALA A 22 2.97 6.01 2.13
C ALA A 22 4.47 5.77 2.36
N GLU A 23 4.85 4.73 3.11
CA GLU A 23 6.26 4.33 3.27
C GLU A 23 6.85 3.77 1.98
N ILE A 24 6.09 2.94 1.27
CA ILE A 24 6.50 2.38 -0.03
C ILE A 24 6.63 3.49 -1.06
N ALA A 25 5.69 4.43 -1.13
CA ALA A 25 5.75 5.58 -2.01
C ALA A 25 7.02 6.41 -1.78
N ARG A 26 7.35 6.71 -0.51
CA ARG A 26 8.59 7.40 -0.14
C ARG A 26 9.85 6.61 -0.52
N ARG A 27 9.84 5.28 -0.36
CA ARG A 27 10.94 4.42 -0.79
C ARG A 27 11.10 4.42 -2.31
N LEU A 28 10.00 4.31 -3.04
CA LEU A 28 9.97 4.34 -4.51
C LEU A 28 10.52 5.65 -5.05
N GLU A 29 10.13 6.79 -4.47
CA GLU A 29 10.65 8.10 -4.85
C GLU A 29 12.18 8.15 -4.73
N LYS A 30 12.72 7.78 -3.56
CA LYS A 30 14.18 7.73 -3.32
C LYS A 30 14.89 6.75 -4.25
N LEU A 31 14.27 5.61 -4.54
CA LEU A 31 14.86 4.61 -5.42
C LEU A 31 14.86 5.04 -6.88
N ARG A 32 13.80 5.71 -7.34
CA ARG A 32 13.69 6.29 -8.68
C ARG A 32 14.71 7.41 -8.86
N GLU A 33 14.87 8.28 -7.86
CA GLU A 33 15.89 9.33 -7.88
C GLU A 33 17.30 8.72 -7.98
N ARG A 34 17.60 7.72 -7.13
CA ARG A 34 18.89 7.01 -7.19
C ARG A 34 19.09 6.31 -8.54
N HIS A 35 18.06 5.67 -9.09
CA HIS A 35 18.14 4.98 -10.37
C HIS A 35 18.32 5.96 -11.54
N ALA A 36 17.71 7.14 -11.49
CA ALA A 36 17.90 8.19 -12.48
C ALA A 36 19.35 8.70 -12.49
N GLN A 37 19.98 8.79 -11.32
CA GLN A 37 21.39 9.19 -11.19
C GLN A 37 22.36 8.04 -11.51
N TYR A 38 22.02 6.81 -11.12
CA TYR A 38 22.86 5.61 -11.22
C TYR A 38 22.03 4.40 -11.67
N PRO A 39 21.71 4.30 -12.97
CA PRO A 39 20.87 3.23 -13.49
C PRO A 39 21.56 1.89 -13.30
N ASN A 40 20.90 0.99 -12.57
CA ASN A 40 21.39 -0.37 -12.32
C ASN A 40 20.22 -1.34 -12.18
N SER A 41 20.47 -2.61 -12.53
CA SER A 41 19.45 -3.66 -12.56
C SER A 41 18.85 -3.98 -11.19
N VAL A 42 19.60 -3.75 -10.11
CA VAL A 42 19.12 -3.96 -8.73
C VAL A 42 18.04 -2.95 -8.38
N SER A 43 18.27 -1.67 -8.65
CA SER A 43 17.31 -0.60 -8.43
C SER A 43 16.08 -0.75 -9.34
N SER A 44 16.24 -1.18 -10.61
CA SER A 44 15.08 -1.48 -11.46
C SER A 44 14.22 -2.62 -10.90
N ARG A 45 14.85 -3.71 -10.43
CA ARG A 45 14.13 -4.82 -9.81
C ARG A 45 13.41 -4.39 -8.54
N GLN A 46 14.08 -3.64 -7.67
CA GLN A 46 13.50 -3.12 -6.43
C GLN A 46 12.34 -2.15 -6.70
N VAL A 47 12.41 -1.29 -7.73
CA VAL A 47 11.28 -0.46 -8.15
C VAL A 47 10.10 -1.34 -8.57
N ALA A 48 10.34 -2.37 -9.37
CA ALA A 48 9.27 -3.28 -9.81
C ALA A 48 8.64 -4.04 -8.63
N GLU A 49 9.44 -4.54 -7.69
CA GLU A 49 8.97 -5.26 -6.50
C GLU A 49 8.12 -4.34 -5.60
N LEU A 50 8.57 -3.11 -5.35
CA LEU A 50 7.83 -2.13 -4.56
C LEU A 50 6.56 -1.63 -5.27
N ASP A 51 6.57 -1.53 -6.60
CA ASP A 51 5.38 -1.16 -7.38
C ASP A 51 4.30 -2.25 -7.30
N VAL A 52 4.69 -3.52 -7.37
CA VAL A 52 3.79 -4.66 -7.16
C VAL A 52 3.23 -4.67 -5.73
N GLU A 53 4.08 -4.45 -4.72
CA GLU A 53 3.64 -4.36 -3.32
C GLU A 53 2.64 -3.21 -3.10
N SER A 54 2.93 -2.02 -3.64
CA SER A 54 2.03 -0.86 -3.58
C SER A 54 0.67 -1.16 -4.20
N ARG A 55 0.64 -1.74 -5.41
CA ARG A 55 -0.62 -2.13 -6.07
C ARG A 55 -1.40 -3.20 -5.33
N GLN A 56 -0.72 -4.08 -4.61
CA GLN A 56 -1.37 -5.09 -3.79
C GLN A 56 -2.05 -4.41 -2.60
N ILE A 57 -1.32 -3.55 -1.87
CA ILE A 57 -1.85 -2.79 -0.73
C ILE A 57 -3.04 -1.93 -1.14
N THR A 58 -2.97 -1.22 -2.27
CA THR A 58 -4.10 -0.42 -2.76
C THR A 58 -5.33 -1.29 -3.05
N ARG A 59 -5.14 -2.51 -3.59
CA ARG A 59 -6.25 -3.47 -3.80
C ARG A 59 -6.81 -3.99 -2.48
N ASP A 60 -5.96 -4.26 -1.49
CA ASP A 60 -6.39 -4.68 -0.16
C ASP A 60 -7.18 -3.58 0.55
N ILE A 61 -6.73 -2.31 0.46
CA ILE A 61 -7.47 -1.15 0.97
C ILE A 61 -8.83 -1.02 0.28
N ASP A 62 -8.89 -1.11 -1.05
CA ASP A 62 -10.15 -1.01 -1.81
C ASP A 62 -11.12 -2.14 -1.42
N GLY A 63 -10.62 -3.37 -1.28
CA GLY A 63 -11.40 -4.51 -0.83
C GLY A 63 -11.96 -4.33 0.59
N LEU A 64 -11.13 -3.82 1.52
CA LEU A 64 -11.55 -3.53 2.89
C LEU A 64 -12.55 -2.38 2.95
N ARG A 65 -12.37 -1.32 2.14
CA ARG A 65 -13.30 -0.19 2.05
C ARG A 65 -14.66 -0.64 1.52
N ARG A 66 -14.70 -1.47 0.48
CA ARG A 66 -15.96 -2.08 -0.02
C ARG A 66 -16.62 -3.00 1.01
N ALA A 67 -15.82 -3.70 1.82
CA ALA A 67 -16.34 -4.56 2.88
C ALA A 67 -16.86 -3.76 4.10
N LEU A 68 -16.38 -2.54 4.30
CA LEU A 68 -16.88 -1.60 5.31
C LEU A 68 -18.16 -0.88 4.84
N ASP A 69 -18.26 -0.60 3.54
CA ASP A 69 -19.41 0.09 2.95
C ASP A 69 -20.04 -0.75 1.79
N PRO A 70 -20.83 -1.79 2.11
CA PRO A 70 -21.47 -2.63 1.10
C PRO A 70 -22.71 -1.99 0.44
N ALA A 71 -22.95 -0.67 0.63
CA ALA A 71 -24.24 -0.03 0.39
C ALA A 71 -24.25 1.13 -0.63
N GLN A 72 -23.30 1.16 -1.58
CA GLN A 72 -23.46 2.02 -2.76
C GLN A 72 -24.47 1.47 -3.77
#